data_AF-A0A5M5NRM2-F1
#
_entry.id   AF-A0A5M5NRM2-F1
#
_cell.length_a   1.000
_cell.length_b   1.000
_cell.length_c   1.000
_cell.angle_alpha   90.00
_cell.angle_beta   90.00
_cell.angle_gamma   90.00
#
_symmetry.space_group_name_H-M   'P 1'
#
loop_
_entity.id
_entity.type
_entity.pdbx_description
1 polymer ?
#
loop_
_entity_poly.entity_id
_entity_poly.type
_entity_poly.pdbx_seq_one_letter_code
_entity_poly.pdbx_strand_id
1 'polypeptide(L)'
;METKVCKECGQSLPISNFSKNKATKDGLANYCKKCDKERRRKSSGGITQQGVKATLKMSDFDDNMLFAELRRRGYTGELRYSKVVNI
;
A
#
# COMPACT_ATOMS: atom_id res chain seq x y z
N MET A 1 5.59 -7.80 -37.69
CA MET A 1 5.25 -8.03 -36.25
C MET A 1 5.79 -6.85 -35.47
N GLU A 2 4.93 -6.05 -34.84
CA GLU A 2 5.39 -4.93 -34.02
C GLU A 2 6.03 -5.47 -32.74
N THR A 3 7.25 -5.02 -32.46
CA THR A 3 8.01 -5.37 -31.27
C THR A 3 8.35 -4.10 -30.49
N LYS A 4 8.40 -4.21 -29.17
CA LYS A 4 8.76 -3.14 -28.25
C LYS A 4 9.86 -3.64 -27.32
N VAL A 5 10.80 -2.75 -27.00
CA VAL A 5 11.90 -3.05 -26.09
C VAL A 5 11.45 -2.79 -24.65
N CYS A 6 11.64 -3.78 -23.78
CA CYS A 6 11.39 -3.64 -22.36
C CYS A 6 12.51 -2.80 -21.72
N LYS A 7 12.16 -1.74 -20.97
CA LYS A 7 13.15 -0.91 -20.28
C LYS A 7 13.88 -1.60 -19.11
N GLU A 8 13.36 -2.72 -18.61
CA GLU A 8 13.92 -3.42 -17.45
C GLU A 8 14.83 -4.60 -17.86
N CYS A 9 14.41 -5.43 -18.81
CA CYS A 9 15.22 -6.56 -19.29
C CYS A 9 15.95 -6.31 -20.62
N GLY A 10 15.70 -5.18 -21.30
CA GLY A 10 16.33 -4.84 -22.58
C GLY A 10 15.91 -5.68 -23.78
N GLN A 11 15.01 -6.66 -23.62
CA GLN A 11 14.61 -7.56 -24.70
C GLN A 11 13.58 -6.91 -25.64
N SER A 12 13.73 -7.13 -26.95
CA SER A 12 12.74 -6.84 -27.98
C SER A 12 11.68 -7.94 -28.00
N LEU A 13 10.49 -7.64 -27.47
CA LEU A 13 9.39 -8.59 -27.36
C LEU A 13 8.19 -8.12 -28.20
N PRO A 14 7.32 -9.04 -28.66
CA PRO A 14 6.07 -8.66 -29.32
C PRO A 14 5.20 -7.77 -28.44
N ILE A 15 4.44 -6.84 -29.03
CA ILE A 15 3.52 -5.95 -28.30
C ILE A 15 2.51 -6.70 -27.41
N SER A 16 2.18 -7.96 -27.71
CA SER A 16 1.32 -8.83 -26.90
C SER A 16 1.89 -9.14 -25.50
N ASN A 17 3.21 -9.02 -25.33
CA ASN A 17 3.91 -9.17 -24.06
C ASN A 17 3.91 -7.89 -23.22
N PHE A 18 3.31 -6.81 -23.71
CA PHE A 18 3.15 -5.55 -22.99
C PHE A 18 1.67 -5.36 -22.60
N SER A 19 1.43 -4.75 -21.44
CA SER A 19 0.08 -4.38 -21.01
C SER A 19 -0.34 -3.06 -21.63
N LYS A 20 -1.65 -2.85 -21.84
CA LYS A 20 -2.17 -1.55 -22.29
C LYS A 20 -1.97 -0.51 -21.19
N ASN A 21 -1.47 0.67 -21.57
CA ASN A 21 -1.32 1.81 -20.68
C ASN A 21 -1.71 3.09 -21.42
N LYS A 22 -2.88 3.65 -21.12
CA LYS A 22 -3.39 4.87 -21.77
C LYS A 22 -2.58 6.13 -21.46
N ALA A 23 -1.74 6.09 -20.41
CA ALA A 23 -0.91 7.22 -20.03
C ALA A 23 0.37 7.35 -20.89
N THR A 24 0.72 6.34 -21.68
CA THR A 24 1.87 6.40 -22.59
C THR A 24 1.44 6.77 -24.00
N LYS A 25 2.33 7.45 -24.73
CA LYS A 25 2.09 7.88 -26.12
C LYS A 25 1.69 6.72 -27.04
N ASP A 26 2.29 5.55 -26.84
CA ASP A 26 2.04 4.34 -27.66
C ASP A 26 0.89 3.48 -27.13
N GLY A 27 0.23 3.86 -26.03
CA GLY A 27 -0.83 3.06 -25.41
C GLY A 27 -0.36 1.74 -24.76
N LEU A 28 0.96 1.50 -24.66
CA LEU A 28 1.58 0.29 -24.12
C LEU A 28 2.53 0.59 -22.96
N ALA A 29 2.61 -0.34 -22.01
CA ALA A 29 3.52 -0.27 -20.88
C ALA A 29 4.99 -0.19 -21.31
N ASN A 30 5.83 0.41 -20.47
CA ASN A 30 7.29 0.50 -20.68
C ASN A 30 8.03 -0.80 -20.36
N TYR A 31 7.38 -1.70 -19.63
CA TYR A 31 7.92 -2.97 -19.16
C TYR A 31 7.10 -4.12 -19.71
N CYS A 32 7.74 -5.24 -19.99
CA CYS A 32 7.03 -6.47 -20.35
C CYS A 32 6.27 -7.01 -19.13
N LYS A 33 5.25 -7.84 -19.37
CA LYS A 33 4.41 -8.44 -18.31
C LYS A 33 5.22 -9.20 -17.26
N LYS A 34 6.34 -9.83 -17.65
CA LYS A 34 7.25 -10.53 -16.71
C LYS A 34 7.90 -9.55 -15.74
N CYS A 35 8.58 -8.52 -16.26
CA CYS A 35 9.20 -7.46 -15.47
C CYS A 35 8.18 -6.72 -14.60
N ASP A 36 7.00 -6.40 -15.13
CA ASP A 36 5.94 -5.75 -14.35
C ASP A 36 5.48 -6.60 -13.16
N LYS A 37 5.36 -7.93 -13.34
CA LYS A 37 5.01 -8.86 -12.26
C LYS A 37 6.09 -8.92 -11.17
N GLU A 38 7.36 -9.00 -11.57
CA GLU A 38 8.48 -9.02 -10.63
C GLU A 38 8.58 -7.69 -9.85
N ARG A 39 8.37 -6.57 -10.53
CA ARG A 39 8.32 -5.25 -9.89
C ARG A 39 7.20 -5.15 -8.87
N ARG A 40 5.99 -5.62 -9.20
CA ARG A 40 4.84 -5.64 -8.26
C ARG A 40 5.12 -6.48 -7.00
N ARG A 41 5.82 -7.60 -7.16
CA ARG A 41 6.28 -8.44 -6.03
C ARG A 41 7.33 -7.74 -5.18
N LYS A 42 8.21 -6.93 -5.76
CA LYS A 42 9.17 -6.13 -4.99
C LYS A 42 8.49 -4.96 -4.25
N SER A 43 7.42 -4.40 -4.82
CA SER A 43 6.68 -3.29 -4.22
C SER A 43 5.57 -3.71 -3.24
N SER A 44 5.42 -5.00 -2.91
CA SER A 44 4.47 -5.44 -1.87
C SER A 44 4.87 -5.04 -0.44
N GLY A 45 5.89 -4.19 -0.27
CA GLY A 45 6.13 -3.41 0.95
C GLY A 45 5.37 -2.08 1.02
N GLY A 46 4.63 -1.71 -0.04
CA GLY A 46 3.63 -0.66 0.10
C GLY A 46 2.51 -1.19 0.99
N ILE A 47 2.27 -0.52 2.13
CA ILE A 47 1.17 -0.81 3.05
C ILE A 47 -0.12 -0.71 2.25
N THR A 48 -0.54 -1.81 1.62
CA THR A 48 -1.93 -2.00 1.29
C THR A 48 -2.67 -1.85 2.60
N GLN A 49 -3.77 -1.09 2.63
CA GLN A 49 -4.69 -1.10 3.77
C GLN A 49 -5.39 -2.47 3.92
N GLN A 50 -4.71 -3.59 3.62
CA GLN A 50 -5.05 -4.91 4.11
C GLN A 50 -4.86 -4.89 5.63
N GLY A 51 -5.92 -4.52 6.34
CA GLY A 51 -5.97 -4.57 7.80
C GLY A 51 -6.48 -3.30 8.49
N VAL A 52 -6.65 -2.17 7.78
CA VAL A 52 -7.34 -1.02 8.38
C VAL A 52 -8.83 -1.33 8.31
N LYS A 53 -9.42 -1.72 9.44
CA LYS A 53 -10.87 -1.95 9.54
C LYS A 53 -11.61 -0.76 8.95
N ALA A 54 -12.58 -1.02 8.06
CA ALA A 54 -13.43 0.01 7.46
C ALA A 54 -14.21 0.83 8.52
N THR A 55 -14.38 0.24 9.71
CA THR A 55 -14.91 0.91 10.90
C THR A 55 -13.97 0.62 12.06
N LEU A 56 -13.29 1.65 12.55
CA LEU A 56 -12.47 1.59 13.76
C LEU A 56 -13.41 1.61 14.98
N LYS A 57 -13.41 0.56 15.80
CA LYS A 57 -14.11 0.54 17.09
C LYS A 57 -13.17 0.95 18.21
N MET A 58 -13.70 1.48 19.31
CA MET A 58 -12.90 1.82 20.51
C MET A 58 -12.10 0.61 21.04
N SER A 59 -12.60 -0.62 20.86
CA SER A 59 -11.89 -1.85 21.24
C SER A 59 -10.68 -2.19 20.37
N ASP A 60 -10.50 -1.52 19.23
CA ASP A 60 -9.40 -1.78 18.30
C ASP A 60 -8.16 -0.95 18.63
N PHE A 61 -8.28 -0.01 19.56
CA PHE A 61 -7.19 0.80 20.04
C PHE A 61 -6.72 0.26 21.38
N ASP A 62 -5.46 -0.14 21.43
CA ASP A 62 -4.79 -0.34 22.70
C ASP A 62 -4.66 0.99 23.45
N ASP A 63 -4.74 0.96 24.78
CA ASP A 63 -4.64 2.15 25.62
C ASP A 63 -3.35 2.94 25.31
N ASN A 64 -2.25 2.23 25.01
CA ASN A 64 -0.98 2.85 24.64
C ASN A 64 -1.06 3.66 23.34
N MET A 65 -1.88 3.24 22.38
CA MET A 65 -2.09 4.01 21.14
C MET A 65 -2.86 5.30 21.40
N LEU A 66 -3.86 5.25 22.28
CA LEU A 66 -4.62 6.43 22.68
C LEU A 66 -3.71 7.44 23.41
N PHE A 67 -2.86 6.97 24.34
CA PHE A 67 -1.91 7.84 25.03
C PHE A 67 -0.86 8.44 24.07
N ALA A 68 -0.37 7.66 23.11
CA ALA A 68 0.55 8.14 22.09
C ALA A 68 -0.09 9.24 21.21
N GLU A 69 -1.37 9.09 20.86
CA GLU A 69 -2.14 10.11 20.14
C GLU A 69 -2.28 11.40 20.94
N LEU A 70 -2.67 11.31 22.21
CA LEU A 70 -2.84 12.46 23.09
C LEU A 70 -1.54 13.25 23.23
N ARG A 71 -0.41 12.55 23.46
CA ARG A 71 0.92 13.17 23.53
C ARG A 71 1.31 13.83 22.20
N ARG A 72 1.03 13.18 21.07
CA ARG A 72 1.35 13.73 19.73
C ARG A 72 0.58 15.01 19.43
N ARG A 73 -0.65 15.12 19.92
CA ARG A 73 -1.49 16.33 19.81
C ARG A 73 -1.12 17.42 20.83
N GLY A 74 -0.13 17.18 21.68
CA GLY A 74 0.37 18.15 22.65
C GLY A 74 -0.42 18.20 23.96
N TYR A 75 -1.34 17.27 24.20
CA TYR A 75 -1.98 17.14 25.50
C TYR A 75 -0.98 16.55 26.49
N THR A 76 -0.78 17.23 27.61
CA THR A 76 0.11 16.80 28.69
C THR A 76 -0.66 16.88 30.01
N GLY A 77 -0.48 15.89 30.88
CA GLY A 77 -1.21 15.78 32.14
C GLY A 77 -1.32 14.34 32.65
N GLU A 78 -2.04 14.16 33.75
CA GLU A 78 -2.33 12.85 34.34
C GLU A 78 -3.68 12.32 33.88
N LEU A 79 -3.72 11.08 33.39
CA LEU A 79 -4.94 10.41 32.95
C LEU A 79 -5.32 9.34 33.98
N ARG A 80 -6.49 9.49 34.61
CA ARG A 80 -7.07 8.51 35.53
C ARG A 80 -8.17 7.76 34.81
N TYR A 81 -8.08 6.44 34.76
CA TYR A 81 -9.15 5.59 34.23
C TYR A 81 -9.80 4.80 35.37
N SER A 82 -11.12 4.69 35.34
CA SER A 82 -11.90 3.86 36.25
C SER A 82 -12.64 2.78 35.44
N LYS A 83 -12.42 1.50 35.77
CA LYS A 83 -13.15 0.39 35.17
C LYS A 83 -14.37 0.03 36.00
N VAL A 84 -15.54 0.02 35.39
CA VAL A 84 -16.73 -0.57 36.01
C VAL A 84 -16.69 -2.07 35.74
N VAL A 85 -16.60 -2.87 36.81
CA VAL A 85 -16.74 -4.33 36.74
C VAL A 85 -18.08 -4.67 37.39
N ASN A 86 -19.03 -5.13 36.58
CA ASN A 86 -20.26 -5.71 37.10
C ASN A 86 -19.94 -7.15 37.52
N ILE A 87 -20.18 -7.47 38.80
CA ILE A 87 -20.02 -8.81 39.38
C ILE A 87 -21.29 -9.62 39.12
#